data_AF-A0A3D5FQY7-F1
#
_entry.id   AF-A0A3D5FQY7-F1
#
_cell.length_a   1.000
_cell.length_b   1.000
_cell.length_c   1.000
_cell.angle_alpha   90.00
_cell.angle_beta   90.00
_cell.angle_gamma   90.00
#
_symmetry.space_group_name_H-M   'P 1'
#
loop_
_entity.id
_entity.type
_entity.pdbx_description
1 polymer ?
#
loop_
_entity_poly.entity_id
_entity_poly.type
_entity_poly.pdbx_seq_one_letter_code
_entity_poly.pdbx_strand_id
1 'polypeptide(L)'
;MLAALSLLLFFLLSLAFVRMRVDGGLPITTVHQIMGYLFFVTIGTGPGLFADETYVGFGFLAVLGFTIIGMWPAMQFEGLKLAEQTGVGEGRMIWAMSLGLLIGLVSGTVFSLETMYEYGIFALQEQGGARDEARIGRFYLYLIKDAGTVEGGTDWLRLTFHGIGAASTWCLAALRQHFLRWPFHPMGFVFGIGFGWRLWGPALLGWFAKWLTVRYGGATTYRQIRPLFLGLIFGEICMRVLWAIVALWQGELGMGYGM
;
A
#
# COMPACT_ATOMS: atom_id res chain seq x y z
N MET A 1 14.45 -10.96 20.16
CA MET A 1 13.47 -9.97 20.66
C MET A 1 13.06 -8.97 19.57
N LEU A 2 14.00 -8.24 18.95
CA LEU A 2 13.70 -7.24 17.90
C LEU A 2 12.97 -7.80 16.68
N ALA A 3 13.32 -9.02 16.23
CA ALA A 3 12.60 -9.68 15.14
C ALA A 3 11.12 -9.91 15.46
N ALA A 4 10.81 -10.45 16.65
CA ALA A 4 9.43 -10.67 17.10
C ALA A 4 8.65 -9.35 17.23
N LEU A 5 9.30 -8.30 17.76
CA LEU A 5 8.71 -6.97 17.86
C LEU A 5 8.43 -6.37 16.48
N SER A 6 9.34 -6.53 15.52
CA SER A 6 9.17 -6.07 14.13
C SER A 6 8.00 -6.75 13.45
N LEU A 7 7.87 -8.07 13.61
CA LEU A 7 6.72 -8.83 13.09
C LEU A 7 5.42 -8.39 13.74
N LEU A 8 5.41 -8.21 15.07
CA LEU A 8 4.23 -7.73 15.78
C LEU A 8 3.78 -6.36 15.28
N LEU A 9 4.72 -5.41 15.14
CA LEU A 9 4.44 -4.07 14.60
C LEU A 9 3.91 -4.14 13.16
N PHE A 10 4.49 -5.00 12.33
CA PHE A 10 4.03 -5.22 10.96
C PHE A 10 2.58 -5.74 10.92
N PHE A 11 2.23 -6.73 11.75
CA PHE A 11 0.86 -7.24 11.82
C PHE A 11 -0.13 -6.21 12.36
N LEU A 12 0.24 -5.43 13.38
CA LEU A 12 -0.60 -4.36 13.93
C LEU A 12 -0.87 -3.27 12.88
N LEU A 13 0.16 -2.86 12.13
CA LEU A 13 0.01 -1.90 11.04
C LEU A 13 -0.87 -2.47 9.93
N SER A 14 -0.65 -3.72 9.55
CA SER A 14 -1.49 -4.42 8.56
C SER A 14 -2.96 -4.45 8.98
N LEU A 15 -3.27 -4.74 10.24
CA LEU A 15 -4.64 -4.68 10.78
C LEU A 15 -5.21 -3.25 10.77
N ALA A 16 -4.40 -2.24 11.06
CA ALA A 16 -4.85 -0.85 10.95
C ALA A 16 -5.25 -0.51 9.51
N PHE A 17 -4.48 -0.96 8.51
CA PHE A 17 -4.84 -0.80 7.09
C PHE A 17 -6.11 -1.56 6.71
N VAL A 18 -6.28 -2.79 7.19
CA VAL A 18 -7.53 -3.56 7.01
C VAL A 18 -8.72 -2.73 7.53
N ARG A 19 -8.63 -2.21 8.75
CA ARG A 19 -9.69 -1.40 9.34
C ARG A 19 -9.99 -0.14 8.53
N MET A 20 -8.96 0.58 8.10
CA MET A 20 -9.14 1.78 7.26
C MET A 20 -9.80 1.44 5.91
N ARG A 21 -9.46 0.29 5.32
CA ARG A 21 -10.06 -0.17 4.08
C ARG A 21 -11.54 -0.56 4.27
N VAL A 22 -11.87 -1.27 5.35
CA VAL A 22 -13.25 -1.65 5.68
C VAL A 22 -14.10 -0.42 6.00
N ASP A 23 -13.59 0.51 6.82
CA ASP A 23 -14.34 1.70 7.26
C ASP A 23 -14.53 2.74 6.13
N GLY A 24 -13.57 2.79 5.20
CA GLY A 24 -13.43 3.92 4.28
C GLY A 24 -13.35 3.61 2.80
N GLY A 25 -13.23 2.33 2.44
CA GLY A 25 -13.00 1.92 1.05
C GLY A 25 -11.65 2.42 0.51
N LEU A 26 -10.59 2.39 1.33
CA LEU A 26 -9.25 2.87 0.96
C LEU A 26 -8.79 2.25 -0.38
N PRO A 27 -8.71 3.01 -1.48
CA PRO A 27 -8.34 2.51 -2.80
C PRO A 27 -6.82 2.36 -2.98
N ILE A 28 -6.05 2.96 -2.08
CA ILE A 28 -4.59 2.83 -2.08
C ILE A 28 -4.27 1.40 -1.66
N THR A 29 -3.32 0.78 -2.34
CA THR A 29 -2.70 -0.50 -1.94
C THR A 29 -1.20 -0.34 -1.70
N THR A 30 -0.63 0.83 -1.97
CA THR A 30 0.82 1.09 -1.97
C THR A 30 1.27 1.87 -0.75
N VAL A 31 1.12 1.27 0.44
CA VAL A 31 1.67 1.83 1.67
C VAL A 31 2.87 1.03 2.15
N HIS A 32 4.04 1.64 2.06
CA HIS A 32 5.30 0.97 2.40
C HIS A 32 5.51 0.91 3.91
N GLN A 33 5.72 -0.29 4.45
CA GLN A 33 5.90 -0.54 5.88
C GLN A 33 7.33 -0.97 6.19
N ILE A 34 8.24 -0.02 6.37
CA ILE A 34 9.65 -0.31 6.63
C ILE A 34 9.90 -0.38 8.15
N MET A 35 10.00 -1.61 8.69
CA MET A 35 10.12 -1.81 10.14
C MET A 35 11.44 -1.28 10.71
N GLY A 36 12.58 -1.52 10.04
CA GLY A 36 13.90 -1.08 10.52
C GLY A 36 13.99 0.44 10.74
N TYR A 37 13.32 1.21 9.87
CA TYR A 37 13.26 2.66 9.97
C TYR A 37 12.67 3.16 11.30
N LEU A 38 11.66 2.48 11.84
CA LEU A 38 11.05 2.86 13.12
C LEU A 38 12.05 2.75 14.28
N PHE A 39 12.91 1.74 14.25
CA PHE A 39 13.96 1.56 15.26
C PHE A 39 15.07 2.58 15.10
N PHE A 40 15.47 2.91 13.86
CA PHE A 40 16.53 3.89 13.61
C PHE A 40 16.14 5.31 14.01
N VAL A 41 14.89 5.72 13.77
CA VAL A 41 14.42 7.04 14.22
C VAL A 41 14.37 7.15 15.74
N THR A 42 14.06 6.06 16.44
CA THR A 42 13.85 6.06 17.90
C THR A 42 15.15 5.86 18.68
N ILE A 43 15.96 4.88 18.28
CA ILE A 43 17.16 4.45 19.00
C ILE A 43 18.43 5.09 18.42
N GLY A 44 18.42 5.47 17.14
CA GLY A 44 19.57 6.01 16.42
C GLY A 44 20.15 5.04 15.40
N THR A 45 21.33 5.38 14.88
CA THR A 45 22.11 4.63 13.90
C THR A 45 23.57 4.55 14.34
N GLY A 46 24.30 3.55 13.86
CA GLY A 46 25.74 3.45 14.06
C GLY A 46 26.26 2.03 14.29
N PRO A 47 27.60 1.88 14.26
CA PRO A 47 28.26 0.60 14.48
C PRO A 47 28.01 0.09 15.89
N GLY A 48 27.69 -1.20 16.02
CA GLY A 48 27.48 -1.86 17.32
C GLY A 48 26.16 -1.55 18.03
N LEU A 49 25.29 -0.69 17.45
CA LEU A 49 23.97 -0.40 18.03
C LEU A 49 23.03 -1.62 17.98
N PHE A 50 23.08 -2.37 16.88
CA PHE A 50 22.47 -3.68 16.73
C PHE A 50 23.53 -4.68 16.25
N ALA A 51 23.28 -5.97 16.44
CA ALA A 51 24.10 -7.01 15.84
C ALA A 51 23.95 -6.99 14.30
N ASP A 52 24.99 -7.36 13.56
CA ASP A 52 25.02 -7.32 12.09
C ASP A 52 23.87 -8.11 11.46
N GLU A 53 23.47 -9.24 12.07
CA GLU A 53 22.34 -10.06 11.61
C GLU A 53 21.01 -9.31 11.73
N THR A 54 20.91 -8.35 12.66
CA THR A 54 19.69 -7.53 12.84
C THR A 54 19.56 -6.52 11.71
N TYR A 55 20.66 -5.89 11.29
CA TYR A 55 20.67 -5.00 10.12
C TYR A 55 20.30 -5.75 8.85
N VAL A 56 20.88 -6.94 8.66
CA VAL A 56 20.52 -7.84 7.55
C VAL A 56 19.04 -8.23 7.61
N GLY A 57 18.53 -8.59 8.80
CA GLY A 57 17.12 -8.91 9.01
C GLY A 57 16.17 -7.76 8.69
N PHE A 58 16.52 -6.52 9.06
CA PHE A 58 15.76 -5.34 8.67
C PHE A 58 15.76 -5.08 7.17
N GLY A 59 16.88 -5.36 6.50
CA GLY A 59 16.95 -5.36 5.04
C GLY A 59 15.92 -6.32 4.44
N PHE A 60 15.95 -7.60 4.82
CA PHE A 60 15.00 -8.60 4.29
C PHE A 60 13.53 -8.24 4.59
N LEU A 61 13.24 -7.72 5.78
CA LEU A 61 11.89 -7.22 6.12
C LEU A 61 11.47 -6.01 5.28
N ALA A 62 12.41 -5.20 4.78
CA ALA A 62 12.11 -4.06 3.93
C ALA A 62 11.49 -4.48 2.58
N VAL A 63 11.79 -5.68 2.06
CA VAL A 63 11.08 -6.22 0.88
C VAL A 63 9.60 -6.37 1.18
N LEU A 64 9.22 -6.97 2.32
CA LEU A 64 7.81 -7.10 2.70
C LEU A 64 7.13 -5.72 2.83
N GLY A 65 7.88 -4.74 3.32
CA GLY A 65 7.44 -3.36 3.38
C GLY A 65 7.22 -2.73 2.01
N PHE A 66 8.11 -2.98 1.04
CA PHE A 66 8.04 -2.36 -0.28
C PHE A 66 7.02 -3.04 -1.20
N THR A 67 6.91 -4.37 -1.16
CA THR A 67 6.04 -5.19 -2.02
C THR A 67 4.57 -5.19 -1.60
N ILE A 68 4.15 -4.24 -0.76
CA ILE A 68 2.76 -4.01 -0.35
C ILE A 68 2.06 -5.21 0.31
N ILE A 69 2.83 -6.21 0.75
CA ILE A 69 2.32 -7.43 1.38
C ILE A 69 1.50 -7.11 2.65
N GLY A 70 1.83 -6.03 3.35
CA GLY A 70 1.05 -5.55 4.50
C GLY A 70 -0.42 -5.21 4.19
N MET A 71 -0.78 -5.06 2.91
CA MET A 71 -2.16 -4.83 2.46
C MET A 71 -2.88 -6.08 1.94
N TRP A 72 -2.17 -7.18 1.72
CA TRP A 72 -2.75 -8.44 1.24
C TRP A 72 -3.82 -9.01 2.18
N PRO A 73 -3.65 -8.96 3.52
CA PRO A 73 -4.73 -9.38 4.42
C PRO A 73 -6.04 -8.62 4.18
N ALA A 74 -5.97 -7.33 3.82
CA ALA A 74 -7.17 -6.53 3.59
C ALA A 74 -7.93 -6.96 2.33
N MET A 75 -7.20 -7.24 1.23
CA MET A 75 -7.78 -7.83 0.01
C MET A 75 -8.32 -9.24 0.29
N GLN A 76 -7.63 -9.97 1.15
CA GLN A 76 -8.00 -11.32 1.50
C GLN A 76 -9.32 -11.40 2.28
N PHE A 77 -9.54 -10.49 3.24
CA PHE A 77 -10.80 -10.46 3.98
C PHE A 77 -12.02 -10.18 3.08
N GLU A 78 -11.85 -9.38 2.02
CA GLU A 78 -12.91 -9.17 1.02
C GLU A 78 -13.23 -10.47 0.28
N GLY A 79 -12.20 -11.21 -0.16
CA GLY A 79 -12.36 -12.53 -0.80
C GLY A 79 -13.00 -13.57 0.12
N LEU A 80 -12.57 -13.64 1.39
CA LEU A 80 -13.15 -14.51 2.40
C LEU A 80 -14.63 -14.18 2.64
N LYS A 81 -14.99 -12.89 2.68
CA LYS A 81 -16.37 -12.46 2.87
C LYS A 81 -17.27 -12.82 1.69
N LEU A 82 -16.75 -12.72 0.47
CA LEU A 82 -17.47 -13.15 -0.74
C LEU A 82 -17.69 -14.66 -0.76
N ALA A 83 -16.69 -15.44 -0.35
CA ALA A 83 -16.83 -16.89 -0.22
C ALA A 83 -17.91 -17.28 0.79
N GLU A 84 -17.95 -16.62 1.95
CA GLU A 84 -19.02 -16.80 2.95
C GLU A 84 -20.41 -16.53 2.35
N GLN A 85 -20.57 -15.42 1.60
CA GLN A 85 -21.84 -15.04 0.98
C GLN A 85 -22.28 -15.98 -0.16
N THR A 86 -21.33 -16.64 -0.81
CA THR A 86 -21.58 -17.54 -1.96
C THR A 86 -21.57 -19.02 -1.57
N GLY A 87 -21.36 -19.34 -0.28
CA GLY A 87 -21.34 -20.72 0.22
C GLY A 87 -20.08 -21.51 -0.19
N VAL A 88 -18.98 -20.84 -0.52
CA VAL A 88 -17.71 -21.49 -0.85
C VAL A 88 -17.00 -21.89 0.44
N GLY A 89 -16.71 -23.19 0.59
CA GLY A 89 -16.01 -23.72 1.76
C GLY A 89 -14.57 -23.19 1.89
N GLU A 90 -14.13 -22.94 3.13
CA GLU A 90 -12.82 -22.39 3.45
C GLU A 90 -11.66 -23.20 2.84
N GLY A 91 -11.73 -24.53 2.89
CA GLY A 91 -10.69 -25.40 2.32
C GLY A 91 -10.51 -25.23 0.81
N ARG A 92 -11.61 -25.02 0.06
CA ARG A 92 -11.55 -24.77 -1.39
C ARG A 92 -10.93 -23.41 -1.67
N MET A 93 -11.21 -22.42 -0.83
CA MET A 93 -10.65 -21.08 -0.96
C MET A 93 -9.15 -21.09 -0.68
N ILE A 94 -8.70 -21.73 0.39
CA ILE A 94 -7.27 -21.90 0.69
C ILE A 94 -6.55 -22.59 -0.47
N TRP A 95 -7.14 -23.65 -1.03
CA TRP A 95 -6.56 -24.35 -2.18
C TRP A 95 -6.47 -23.46 -3.42
N ALA A 96 -7.56 -22.80 -3.80
CA ALA A 96 -7.62 -21.95 -4.98
C ALA A 96 -6.63 -20.79 -4.89
N MET A 97 -6.52 -20.18 -3.72
CA MET A 97 -5.56 -19.11 -3.47
C MET A 97 -4.12 -19.59 -3.48
N SER A 98 -3.82 -20.73 -2.85
CA SER A 98 -2.46 -21.28 -2.83
C SER A 98 -2.01 -21.63 -4.24
N LEU A 99 -2.91 -22.22 -5.04
CA LEU A 99 -2.66 -22.49 -6.45
C LEU A 99 -2.45 -21.19 -7.24
N GLY A 100 -3.31 -20.19 -7.05
CA GLY A 100 -3.17 -18.88 -7.69
C GLY A 100 -1.85 -18.18 -7.34
N LEU A 101 -1.44 -18.24 -6.07
CA LEU A 101 -0.15 -17.73 -5.61
C LEU A 101 1.02 -18.45 -6.29
N LEU A 102 0.99 -19.78 -6.34
CA LEU A 102 2.04 -20.56 -7.00
C LEU A 102 2.12 -20.27 -8.50
N ILE A 103 0.99 -20.27 -9.19
CA ILE A 103 0.95 -19.96 -10.62
C ILE A 103 1.44 -18.54 -10.87
N GLY A 104 0.97 -17.55 -10.10
CA GLY A 104 1.38 -16.16 -10.23
C GLY A 104 2.85 -15.94 -9.94
N LEU A 105 3.42 -16.65 -8.95
CA LEU A 105 4.85 -16.58 -8.64
C LEU A 105 5.69 -17.18 -9.77
N VAL A 106 5.32 -18.35 -10.29
CA VAL A 106 6.03 -19.01 -11.39
C VAL A 106 5.90 -18.21 -12.69
N SER A 107 4.69 -17.82 -13.08
CA SER A 107 4.49 -17.03 -14.31
C SER A 107 5.16 -15.66 -14.18
N GLY A 108 5.00 -14.99 -13.04
CA GLY A 108 5.60 -13.69 -12.78
C GLY A 108 7.13 -13.73 -12.89
N THR A 109 7.78 -14.73 -12.30
CA THR A 109 9.23 -14.88 -12.40
C THR A 109 9.70 -15.20 -13.83
N VAL A 110 9.03 -16.11 -14.53
CA VAL A 110 9.39 -16.48 -15.92
C VAL A 110 9.25 -15.28 -16.85
N PHE A 111 8.06 -14.63 -16.88
CA PHE A 111 7.82 -13.48 -17.75
C PHE A 111 8.69 -12.28 -17.40
N SER A 112 8.94 -12.03 -16.11
CA SER A 112 9.82 -10.92 -15.70
C SER A 112 11.23 -11.15 -16.20
N LEU A 113 11.77 -12.37 -16.04
CA LEU A 113 13.11 -12.70 -16.54
C LEU A 113 13.18 -12.59 -18.06
N GLU A 114 12.24 -13.18 -18.79
CA GLU A 114 12.17 -13.10 -20.26
C GLU A 114 12.17 -11.64 -20.73
N THR A 115 11.28 -10.82 -20.17
CA THR A 115 11.18 -9.38 -20.48
C THR A 115 12.48 -8.63 -20.17
N MET A 116 13.12 -8.93 -19.04
CA MET A 116 14.40 -8.31 -18.66
C MET A 116 15.56 -8.73 -19.58
N TYR A 117 15.58 -9.97 -20.06
CA TYR A 117 16.59 -10.46 -20.99
C TYR A 117 16.40 -9.90 -22.40
N GLU A 118 15.16 -9.72 -22.85
CA GLU A 118 14.85 -9.22 -24.19
C GLU A 118 15.02 -7.70 -24.32
N TYR A 119 14.41 -6.94 -23.41
CA TYR A 119 14.39 -5.46 -23.50
C TYR A 119 15.46 -4.78 -22.64
N GLY A 120 16.07 -5.51 -21.71
CA GLY A 120 16.99 -4.96 -20.73
C GLY A 120 16.27 -4.26 -19.59
N ILE A 121 16.75 -4.48 -18.36
CA ILE A 121 16.12 -3.95 -17.14
C ILE A 121 15.98 -2.41 -17.11
N PHE A 122 16.86 -1.68 -17.81
CA PHE A 122 16.83 -0.20 -17.87
C PHE A 122 15.78 0.38 -18.81
N ALA A 123 15.28 -0.41 -19.78
CA ALA A 123 14.24 0.03 -20.70
C ALA A 123 12.84 0.00 -20.05
N LEU A 124 12.67 -0.82 -19.02
CA LEU A 124 11.40 -1.00 -18.32
C LEU A 124 11.12 0.18 -17.37
N GLN A 125 9.96 0.83 -17.51
CA GLN A 125 9.69 2.12 -16.87
C GLN A 125 8.93 2.08 -15.54
N GLU A 126 8.18 1.02 -15.24
CA GLU A 126 7.34 0.95 -14.03
C GLU A 126 7.69 -0.23 -13.13
N GLN A 127 6.96 -1.35 -13.22
CA GLN A 127 7.09 -2.47 -12.30
C GLN A 127 8.06 -3.51 -12.86
N GLY A 128 9.12 -3.82 -12.12
CA GLY A 128 10.17 -4.75 -12.55
C GLY A 128 11.29 -4.10 -13.39
N GLY A 129 11.29 -2.77 -13.53
CA GLY A 129 12.37 -2.04 -14.18
C GLY A 129 13.48 -1.60 -13.22
N ALA A 130 14.63 -1.22 -13.79
CA ALA A 130 15.84 -0.87 -13.04
C ALA A 130 15.61 0.26 -12.03
N ARG A 131 14.63 1.14 -12.31
CA ARG A 131 14.26 2.25 -11.44
C ARG A 131 13.62 1.78 -10.13
N ASP A 132 12.76 0.77 -10.18
CA ASP A 132 12.11 0.21 -8.99
C ASP A 132 13.07 -0.70 -8.22
N GLU A 133 13.85 -1.52 -8.92
CA GLU A 133 14.91 -2.32 -8.29
C GLU A 133 15.98 -1.44 -7.62
N ALA A 134 16.37 -0.33 -8.26
CA ALA A 134 17.28 0.65 -7.64
C ALA A 134 16.66 1.35 -6.42
N ARG A 135 15.34 1.52 -6.36
CA ARG A 135 14.67 2.08 -5.16
C ARG A 135 14.77 1.09 -4.00
N ILE A 136 14.44 -0.18 -4.24
CA ILE A 136 14.58 -1.25 -3.24
C ILE A 136 16.04 -1.35 -2.80
N GLY A 137 16.97 -1.46 -3.74
CA GLY A 137 18.41 -1.52 -3.48
C GLY A 137 18.93 -0.32 -2.68
N ARG A 138 18.47 0.91 -2.96
CA ARG A 138 18.82 2.10 -2.14
C ARG A 138 18.32 1.99 -0.70
N PHE A 139 17.12 1.45 -0.48
CA PHE A 139 16.64 1.23 0.88
C PHE A 139 17.45 0.16 1.61
N TYR A 140 17.80 -0.94 0.95
CA TYR A 140 18.71 -1.95 1.50
C TYR A 140 20.06 -1.36 1.88
N LEU A 141 20.66 -0.59 0.97
CA LEU A 141 21.91 0.13 1.21
C LEU A 141 21.77 1.06 2.41
N TYR A 142 20.69 1.84 2.49
CA TYR A 142 20.47 2.71 3.64
C TYR A 142 20.34 1.92 4.96
N LEU A 143 19.54 0.85 5.00
CA LEU A 143 19.26 0.11 6.23
C LEU A 143 20.44 -0.75 6.71
N ILE A 144 21.24 -1.28 5.79
CA ILE A 144 22.36 -2.19 6.11
C ILE A 144 23.67 -1.42 6.21
N LYS A 145 23.97 -0.59 5.21
CA LYS A 145 25.26 0.12 5.13
C LYS A 145 25.20 1.42 5.91
N ASP A 146 24.30 2.33 5.56
CA ASP A 146 24.37 3.68 6.12
C ASP A 146 23.93 3.71 7.60
N ALA A 147 22.83 3.05 7.95
CA ALA A 147 22.34 2.97 9.32
C ALA A 147 23.25 2.17 10.27
N GLY A 148 24.05 1.23 9.74
CA GLY A 148 25.02 0.45 10.51
C GLY A 148 26.40 1.08 10.64
N THR A 149 26.73 2.09 9.82
CA THR A 149 28.09 2.68 9.79
C THR A 149 28.12 4.16 10.17
N VAL A 150 27.02 4.90 9.97
CA VAL A 150 26.95 6.32 10.30
C VAL A 150 26.37 6.47 11.71
N GLU A 151 27.19 6.97 12.62
CA GLU A 151 26.74 7.32 13.97
C GLU A 151 25.74 8.47 13.91
N GLY A 152 24.55 8.21 14.46
CA GLY A 152 23.47 9.18 14.59
C GLY A 152 22.70 8.88 15.87
N GLY A 153 22.53 9.89 16.72
CA GLY A 153 21.65 9.77 17.88
C GLY A 153 20.18 9.69 17.46
N THR A 154 19.28 9.55 18.45
CA THR A 154 17.83 9.63 18.23
C THR A 154 17.46 10.89 17.43
N ASP A 155 16.74 10.71 16.32
CA ASP A 155 16.25 11.84 15.52
C ASP A 155 14.99 12.42 16.19
N TRP A 156 15.24 13.32 17.15
CA TRP A 156 14.19 13.99 17.93
C TRP A 156 13.23 14.80 17.05
N LEU A 157 13.71 15.34 15.93
CA LEU A 157 12.89 16.11 15.01
C LEU A 157 11.85 15.21 14.33
N ARG A 158 12.31 14.10 13.72
CA ARG A 158 11.41 13.11 13.11
C ARG A 158 10.48 12.48 14.14
N LEU A 159 10.98 12.19 15.34
CA LEU A 159 10.17 11.62 16.41
C LEU A 159 9.06 12.58 16.85
N THR A 160 9.36 13.88 16.92
CA THR A 160 8.36 14.92 17.21
C THR A 160 7.27 14.95 16.14
N PHE A 161 7.62 14.88 14.86
CA PHE A 161 6.63 14.83 13.78
C PHE A 161 5.79 13.54 13.79
N HIS A 162 6.39 12.38 14.13
CA HIS A 162 5.61 11.15 14.35
C HIS A 162 4.64 11.32 15.51
N GLY A 163 5.08 11.94 16.62
CA GLY A 163 4.24 12.26 17.77
C GLY A 163 3.07 13.18 17.41
N ILE A 164 3.32 14.25 16.65
CA ILE A 164 2.27 15.17 16.16
C ILE A 164 1.28 14.42 15.26
N GLY A 165 1.76 13.58 14.35
CA GLY A 165 0.91 12.76 13.48
C GLY A 165 0.04 11.78 14.28
N ALA A 166 0.62 11.10 15.26
CA ALA A 166 -0.10 10.19 16.16
C ALA A 166 -1.16 10.93 16.99
N ALA A 167 -0.81 12.07 17.59
CA ALA A 167 -1.73 12.90 18.36
C ALA A 167 -2.87 13.45 17.50
N SER A 168 -2.57 13.93 16.29
CA SER A 168 -3.57 14.43 15.34
C SER A 168 -4.54 13.33 14.91
N THR A 169 -4.01 12.14 14.61
CA THR A 169 -4.81 10.97 14.23
C THR A 169 -5.70 10.50 15.37
N TRP A 170 -5.16 10.42 16.60
CA TRP A 170 -5.95 10.09 17.78
C TRP A 170 -7.04 11.15 17.99
N CYS A 171 -6.71 12.44 18.00
CA CYS A 171 -7.68 13.51 18.17
C CYS A 171 -8.85 13.38 17.17
N LEU A 172 -8.57 13.18 15.88
CA LEU A 172 -9.63 12.95 14.88
C LEU A 172 -10.44 11.68 15.14
N ALA A 173 -9.78 10.58 15.53
CA ALA A 173 -10.47 9.33 15.85
C ALA A 173 -11.39 9.48 17.08
N ALA A 174 -10.92 10.17 18.13
CA ALA A 174 -11.69 10.44 19.34
C ALA A 174 -12.88 11.37 19.06
N LEU A 175 -12.66 12.46 18.32
CA LEU A 175 -13.73 13.37 17.89
C LEU A 175 -14.79 12.63 17.07
N ARG A 176 -14.37 11.73 16.18
CA ARG A 176 -15.31 10.92 15.38
C ARG A 176 -16.13 9.95 16.23
N GLN A 177 -15.57 9.43 17.32
CA GLN A 177 -16.29 8.55 18.25
C GLN A 177 -17.32 9.31 19.09
N HIS A 178 -17.05 10.57 19.45
CA HIS A 178 -17.94 11.38 20.31
C HIS A 178 -18.94 12.22 19.51
N PHE A 179 -18.61 12.62 18.28
CA PHE A 179 -19.44 13.45 17.42
C PHE A 179 -19.91 12.69 16.17
N LEU A 180 -21.17 12.23 16.19
CA LEU A 180 -21.79 11.44 15.10
C LEU A 180 -21.77 12.10 13.71
N ARG A 181 -21.64 13.43 13.63
CA ARG A 181 -21.64 14.20 12.38
C ARG A 181 -20.28 14.80 12.02
N TRP A 182 -19.21 14.37 12.67
CA TRP A 182 -17.88 14.89 12.40
C TRP A 182 -17.44 14.57 10.96
N PRO A 183 -17.14 15.58 10.13
CA PRO A 183 -16.90 15.38 8.71
C PRO A 183 -15.49 14.86 8.37
N PHE A 184 -14.51 15.10 9.25
CA PHE A 184 -13.11 14.81 8.97
C PHE A 184 -12.74 13.38 9.36
N HIS A 185 -12.06 12.70 8.44
CA HIS A 185 -11.60 11.32 8.63
C HIS A 185 -10.07 11.26 8.70
N PRO A 186 -9.48 10.52 9.67
CA PRO A 186 -8.02 10.38 9.77
C PRO A 186 -7.38 9.76 8.51
N MET A 187 -8.15 9.05 7.68
CA MET A 187 -7.68 8.53 6.39
C MET A 187 -7.13 9.60 5.46
N GLY A 188 -7.54 10.86 5.59
CA GLY A 188 -6.97 11.97 4.82
C GLY A 188 -5.44 12.02 4.90
N PHE A 189 -4.87 11.69 6.07
CA PHE A 189 -3.42 11.62 6.26
C PHE A 189 -2.78 10.45 5.50
N VAL A 190 -3.49 9.34 5.35
CA VAL A 190 -3.03 8.17 4.57
C VAL A 190 -3.06 8.45 3.08
N PHE A 191 -4.00 9.26 2.60
CA PHE A 191 -3.95 9.77 1.22
C PHE A 191 -2.81 10.76 0.99
N GLY A 192 -2.20 11.32 2.03
CA GLY A 192 -1.07 12.26 1.90
C GLY A 192 0.29 11.59 1.68
N ILE A 193 0.40 10.27 1.86
CA ILE A 193 1.68 9.55 1.81
C ILE A 193 1.87 8.81 0.47
N GLY A 194 3.14 8.66 0.06
CA GLY A 194 3.52 7.90 -1.14
C GLY A 194 2.89 8.46 -2.42
N PHE A 195 2.22 7.60 -3.19
CA PHE A 195 1.48 7.98 -4.39
C PHE A 195 0.07 8.54 -4.11
N GLY A 196 -0.31 8.66 -2.84
CA GLY A 196 -1.63 9.13 -2.42
C GLY A 196 -1.96 10.56 -2.85
N TRP A 197 -0.96 11.41 -3.11
CA TRP A 197 -1.18 12.79 -3.58
C TRP A 197 -2.01 12.84 -4.88
N ARG A 198 -1.88 11.83 -5.76
CA ARG A 198 -2.66 11.68 -7.00
C ARG A 198 -4.13 11.36 -6.72
N LEU A 199 -4.39 10.75 -5.58
CA LEU A 199 -5.70 10.28 -5.15
C LEU A 199 -6.38 11.27 -4.20
N TRP A 200 -5.63 12.18 -3.59
CA TRP A 200 -6.17 13.15 -2.64
C TRP A 200 -7.24 14.05 -3.27
N GLY A 201 -6.99 14.57 -4.47
CA GLY A 201 -7.96 15.38 -5.24
C GLY A 201 -9.24 14.62 -5.59
N PRO A 202 -9.16 13.47 -6.30
CA PRO A 202 -10.31 12.62 -6.58
C PRO A 202 -11.06 12.15 -5.33
N ALA A 203 -10.35 11.81 -4.25
CA ALA A 203 -10.95 11.41 -2.98
C ALA A 203 -11.71 12.57 -2.32
N LEU A 204 -11.17 13.79 -2.36
CA LEU A 204 -11.84 14.99 -1.86
C LEU A 204 -13.12 15.31 -2.65
N LEU A 205 -13.06 15.19 -3.98
CA LEU A 205 -14.23 15.36 -4.85
C LEU A 205 -15.29 14.29 -4.58
N GLY A 206 -14.89 13.03 -4.46
CA GLY A 206 -15.80 11.94 -4.12
C GLY A 206 -16.43 12.12 -2.74
N TRP A 207 -15.65 12.54 -1.75
CA TRP A 207 -16.14 12.87 -0.41
C TRP A 207 -17.12 14.04 -0.45
N PHE A 208 -16.81 15.12 -1.17
CA PHE A 208 -17.67 16.30 -1.28
C PHE A 208 -18.99 15.97 -1.99
N ALA A 209 -18.94 15.24 -3.11
CA ALA A 209 -20.12 14.81 -3.83
C ALA A 209 -21.00 13.87 -2.99
N LYS A 210 -20.39 12.92 -2.26
CA LYS A 210 -21.11 12.06 -1.30
C LYS A 210 -21.74 12.87 -0.18
N TRP A 211 -20.99 13.82 0.40
CA TRP A 211 -21.47 14.68 1.48
C TRP A 211 -22.69 15.49 1.01
N LEU A 212 -22.63 16.15 -0.15
CA LEU A 212 -23.76 16.87 -0.73
C LEU A 212 -24.97 15.94 -0.94
N THR A 213 -24.75 14.79 -1.57
CA THR A 213 -25.80 13.83 -1.90
C THR A 213 -26.53 13.34 -0.65
N VAL A 214 -25.79 12.95 0.39
CA VAL A 214 -26.36 12.44 1.63
C VAL A 214 -26.99 13.57 2.45
N ARG A 215 -26.37 14.77 2.47
CA ARG A 215 -26.84 15.91 3.27
C ARG A 215 -28.14 16.50 2.74
N TYR A 216 -28.29 16.61 1.42
CA TYR A 216 -29.44 17.27 0.79
C TYR A 216 -30.45 16.30 0.19
N GLY A 217 -30.03 15.13 -0.31
CA GLY A 217 -30.92 14.14 -0.95
C GLY A 217 -31.26 12.92 -0.08
N GLY A 218 -30.51 12.69 1.00
CA GLY A 218 -30.72 11.53 1.88
C GLY A 218 -30.44 10.18 1.20
N ALA A 219 -30.94 9.10 1.80
CA ALA A 219 -30.59 7.73 1.40
C ALA A 219 -31.14 7.33 0.01
N THR A 220 -32.28 7.88 -0.40
CA THR A 220 -32.90 7.54 -1.69
C THR A 220 -32.09 8.11 -2.86
N THR A 221 -31.72 9.39 -2.80
CA THR A 221 -30.86 10.01 -3.81
C THR A 221 -29.49 9.35 -3.88
N TYR A 222 -28.92 8.95 -2.73
CA TYR A 222 -27.67 8.18 -2.72
C TYR A 222 -27.78 6.86 -3.51
N ARG A 223 -28.87 6.11 -3.34
CA ARG A 223 -29.10 4.87 -4.11
C ARG A 223 -29.25 5.12 -5.61
N GLN A 224 -29.86 6.24 -6.00
CA GLN A 224 -30.04 6.61 -7.41
C GLN A 224 -28.75 7.08 -8.09
N ILE A 225 -27.87 7.78 -7.36
CA ILE A 225 -26.58 8.28 -7.90
C ILE A 225 -25.49 7.19 -7.85
N ARG A 226 -25.63 6.17 -6.99
CA ARG A 226 -24.65 5.07 -6.87
C ARG A 226 -24.20 4.46 -8.22
N PRO A 227 -25.07 4.19 -9.21
CA PRO A 227 -24.66 3.67 -10.52
C PRO A 227 -23.72 4.60 -11.29
N LEU A 228 -23.86 5.93 -11.15
CA LEU A 228 -22.96 6.90 -11.79
C LEU A 228 -21.52 6.74 -11.30
N PHE A 229 -21.32 6.68 -9.97
CA PHE A 229 -19.99 6.49 -9.38
C PHE A 229 -19.39 5.13 -9.74
N LEU A 230 -20.21 4.08 -9.77
CA LEU A 230 -19.77 2.77 -10.27
C LEU A 230 -19.36 2.86 -11.74
N GLY A 231 -20.12 3.58 -12.57
CA GLY A 231 -19.79 3.84 -13.97
C GLY A 231 -18.46 4.57 -14.16
N LEU A 232 -18.13 5.54 -13.31
CA LEU A 232 -16.82 6.21 -13.33
C LEU A 232 -15.67 5.23 -13.03
N ILE A 233 -15.84 4.36 -12.03
CA ILE A 233 -14.84 3.32 -11.68
C ILE A 233 -14.67 2.34 -12.85
N PHE A 234 -15.77 1.85 -13.41
CA PHE A 234 -15.71 0.97 -14.59
C PHE A 234 -15.09 1.67 -15.80
N GLY A 235 -15.37 2.96 -16.02
CA GLY A 235 -14.77 3.76 -17.08
C GLY A 235 -13.24 3.84 -16.96
N GLU A 236 -12.71 4.07 -15.76
CA GLU A 236 -11.26 4.06 -15.52
C GLU A 236 -10.64 2.67 -15.85
N ILE A 237 -11.28 1.59 -15.39
CA ILE A 237 -10.83 0.23 -15.66
C ILE A 237 -10.86 -0.07 -17.17
N CYS A 238 -11.97 0.26 -17.85
CA CYS A 238 -12.11 0.09 -19.28
C CYS A 238 -11.05 0.86 -20.07
N MET A 239 -10.75 2.10 -19.69
CA MET A 239 -9.69 2.89 -20.33
C MET A 239 -8.31 2.26 -20.15
N ARG A 240 -8.00 1.74 -18.94
CA ARG A 240 -6.73 1.02 -18.71
C ARG A 240 -6.61 -0.23 -19.57
N VAL A 241 -7.69 -1.01 -19.68
CA VAL A 241 -7.72 -2.22 -20.52
C VAL A 241 -7.58 -1.85 -22.00
N LEU A 242 -8.27 -0.80 -22.45
CA LEU A 242 -8.19 -0.33 -23.83
C LEU A 242 -6.75 0.05 -24.19
N TRP A 243 -6.08 0.83 -23.33
CA TRP A 243 -4.70 1.23 -23.58
C TRP A 243 -3.72 0.05 -23.50
N ALA A 244 -3.95 -0.93 -22.63
CA ALA A 244 -3.17 -2.16 -22.61
C ALA A 244 -3.30 -2.95 -23.93
N ILE A 245 -4.52 -3.02 -24.50
CA ILE A 245 -4.76 -3.66 -25.81
C ILE A 245 -4.08 -2.88 -26.95
N VAL A 246 -4.13 -1.55 -26.91
CA VAL A 246 -3.44 -0.70 -27.90
C VAL A 246 -1.93 -0.92 -27.85
N ALA A 247 -1.34 -0.94 -26.64
CA ALA A 247 0.09 -1.21 -26.47
C ALA A 247 0.49 -2.61 -26.97
N LEU A 248 -0.35 -3.62 -26.70
CA LEU A 248 -0.18 -4.97 -27.23
C LEU A 248 -0.17 -4.99 -28.76
N TRP A 249 -1.07 -4.24 -29.39
CA TRP A 249 -1.16 -4.19 -30.85
C TRP A 249 0.00 -3.43 -31.49
N GLN A 250 0.51 -2.39 -30.83
CA GLN A 250 1.65 -1.59 -31.30
C GLN A 250 3.01 -2.25 -31.00
N GLY A 251 3.05 -3.29 -30.17
CA GLY A 251 4.29 -3.93 -29.72
C GLY A 251 5.07 -3.12 -28.68
N GLU A 252 4.43 -2.15 -28.02
CA GLU A 252 5.05 -1.26 -27.02
C GLU A 252 4.87 -1.77 -25.57
N LEU A 253 4.80 -3.09 -25.38
CA LEU A 253 4.65 -3.69 -24.05
C LEU A 253 5.81 -3.27 -23.13
N GLY A 254 5.50 -2.48 -22.10
CA GLY A 254 6.46 -2.10 -21.05
C GLY A 254 7.37 -0.90 -21.37
N MET A 255 7.26 -0.31 -22.57
CA MET A 255 8.15 0.78 -23.02
C MET A 255 7.66 2.19 -22.63
N GLY A 256 6.48 2.28 -22.00
CA GLY A 256 5.77 3.54 -21.77
C GLY A 256 5.09 4.02 -23.05
N TYR A 257 3.89 4.59 -22.94
CA TYR A 257 3.19 5.12 -24.11
C TYR A 257 4.04 6.22 -24.75
N GLY A 258 4.47 6.03 -25.99
CA GLY A 258 5.11 7.09 -26.77
C GLY A 258 4.15 8.27 -26.93
N MET A 259 4.43 9.37 -26.23
CA MET A 259 3.98 10.70 -26.64
C MET A 259 5.13 11.40 -27.34
#